data_AF-A0A529K7X8-F1
#
_entry.id   AF-A0A529K7X8-F1
#
_cell.length_a   1.000
_cell.length_b   1.000
_cell.length_c   1.000
_cell.angle_alpha   90.00
_cell.angle_beta   90.00
_cell.angle_gamma   90.00
#
_symmetry.space_group_name_H-M   'P 1'
#
loop_
_entity.id
_entity.type
_entity.pdbx_description
1 polymer ?
#
loop_
_entity_poly.entity_id
_entity_poly.type
_entity_poly.pdbx_seq_one_letter_code
_entity_poly.pdbx_strand_id
1 'polypeptide(L)' 'VQYNGKPKGNPVAKDYTLVNAFASYQATDNFKVDFRADNLFDVKYTNPLNASATSVIYEPGVTLKLAATMRFGG' A
#
# COMPACT_ATOMS: atom_id res chain seq x y z
N VAL A 1 -3.27 -2.69 -10.08
CA VAL A 1 -1.84 -2.29 -10.12
C VAL A 1 -1.78 -0.79 -10.23
N GLN A 2 -0.91 -0.12 -9.46
CA GLN A 2 -0.77 1.33 -9.51
C GLN A 2 0.62 1.68 -10.04
N TYR A 3 0.65 2.43 -11.14
CA TYR A 3 1.89 2.95 -11.73
C TYR A 3 2.04 4.42 -11.32
N ASN A 4 3.07 4.73 -10.54
CA ASN A 4 3.41 6.10 -10.17
C ASN A 4 4.64 6.54 -10.97
N GLY A 5 4.39 7.30 -12.03
CA GLY A 5 5.44 7.89 -12.85
C GLY A 5 6.17 9.01 -12.11
N LYS A 6 7.48 9.04 -12.24
CA LYS A 6 8.37 10.05 -11.68
C LYS A 6 7.95 11.48 -12.11
N PRO A 7 7.89 12.46 -11.19
CA PRO A 7 7.76 13.86 -11.57
C PRO A 7 9.05 14.34 -12.29
N LYS A 8 8.88 14.97 -13.46
CA LYS A 8 9.99 15.49 -14.28
C LYS A 8 10.87 16.44 -13.44
N GLY A 9 12.18 16.20 -13.42
CA GLY A 9 13.17 17.09 -12.78
C GLY A 9 13.72 16.64 -11.42
N ASN A 10 13.26 15.54 -10.83
CA ASN A 10 13.82 15.03 -9.55
C ASN A 10 14.91 13.96 -9.80
N PRO A 11 16.20 14.17 -9.51
CA PRO A 11 17.26 13.19 -9.79
C PRO A 11 17.19 11.92 -8.94
N VAL A 12 16.45 11.94 -7.83
CA VAL A 12 16.38 10.85 -6.85
C VAL A 12 15.18 9.93 -7.07
N ALA A 13 14.04 10.47 -7.50
CA ALA A 13 12.84 9.68 -7.74
C ALA A 13 13.03 8.76 -8.96
N LYS A 14 12.75 7.47 -8.80
CA LYS A 14 12.68 6.46 -9.88
C LYS A 14 11.22 6.07 -10.11
N ASP A 15 10.89 5.62 -11.32
CA ASP A 15 9.58 5.03 -11.59
C ASP A 15 9.42 3.75 -10.75
N TYR A 16 8.27 3.60 -10.11
CA TYR A 16 7.96 2.43 -9.30
C TYR A 16 6.53 1.95 -9.56
N THR A 17 6.36 0.63 -9.57
CA THR A 17 5.05 -0.02 -9.71
C THR A 17 4.68 -0.64 -8.38
N LEU A 18 3.57 -0.22 -7.80
CA LEU A 18 3.02 -0.85 -6.60
C LEU A 18 1.92 -1.82 -6.99
N VAL A 19 2.07 -3.05 -6.50
CA VAL A 19 1.05 -4.08 -6.63
C VAL A 19 0.50 -4.38 -5.25
N ASN A 20 -0.80 -4.18 -5.12
CA ASN A 20 -1.55 -4.45 -3.90
C ASN A 20 -2.51 -5.60 -4.19
N ALA A 21 -2.56 -6.57 -3.30
CA ALA A 21 -3.45 -7.72 -3.36
C ALA A 21 -4.47 -7.63 -2.22
N PHE A 22 -5.72 -8.02 -2.51
CA PHE A 22 -6.82 -7.98 -1.57
C PHE A 22 -7.57 -9.30 -1.65
N ALA A 23 -7.88 -9.88 -0.50
CA ALA A 23 -8.71 -11.07 -0.38
C ALA A 23 -9.74 -10.85 0.73
N SER A 24 -11.01 -11.12 0.43
CA SER A 24 -12.11 -10.99 1.36
C SER A 24 -12.79 -12.34 1.51
N TYR A 25 -13.00 -12.79 2.75
CA TYR A 25 -13.72 -14.01 3.06
C TYR A 25 -14.94 -13.70 3.92
N GLN A 26 -16.13 -13.95 3.38
CA GLN A 26 -17.39 -13.84 4.10
C GLN A 26 -17.68 -15.19 4.77
N ALA A 27 -17.45 -15.31 6.07
CA ALA A 27 -17.66 -16.59 6.76
C ALA A 27 -19.15 -16.82 7.09
N THR A 28 -19.87 -15.74 7.38
CA THR A 28 -21.33 -15.71 7.60
C THR A 28 -21.90 -14.39 7.10
N ASP A 29 -23.21 -14.22 6.96
CA ASP A 29 -23.82 -12.94 6.52
C ASP A 29 -23.44 -11.74 7.42
N ASN A 30 -23.07 -12.02 8.67
CA ASN A 30 -22.73 -11.02 9.68
C ASN A 30 -21.23 -10.93 9.98
N PHE A 31 -20.39 -11.82 9.40
CA PHE A 31 -18.96 -11.87 9.69
C PHE A 31 -18.11 -11.99 8.43
N LYS A 32 -17.19 -11.02 8.28
CA LYS A 32 -16.27 -10.91 7.15
C LYS A 32 -14.84 -10.75 7.66
N VAL A 33 -13.90 -11.40 7.00
CA VAL A 33 -12.47 -11.19 7.18
C VAL A 33 -11.89 -10.61 5.90
N ASP A 34 -11.07 -9.57 6.04
CA ASP A 34 -10.41 -8.86 4.96
C ASP A 34 -8.90 -8.94 5.14
N PHE A 35 -8.21 -9.44 4.13
CA PHE A 35 -6.76 -9.48 4.04
C PHE A 35 -6.30 -8.57 2.91
N ARG A 36 -5.28 -7.78 3.19
CA ARG A 36 -4.69 -6.84 2.22
C ARG A 36 -3.18 -6.91 2.33
N ALA A 37 -2.52 -7.12 1.21
CA ALA A 37 -1.09 -6.99 1.05
C ALA A 37 -0.81 -5.77 0.16
N ASP A 38 -0.24 -4.72 0.75
CA ASP A 38 0.25 -3.55 0.02
C ASP A 38 1.73 -3.74 -0.33
N ASN A 39 2.14 -3.24 -1.50
CA ASN A 39 3.53 -3.32 -1.99
C ASN A 39 4.09 -4.77 -2.00
N LEU A 40 3.36 -5.69 -2.64
CA LEU A 40 3.68 -7.12 -2.67
C LEU A 40 5.09 -7.44 -3.20
N PHE A 41 5.66 -6.55 -4.02
CA PHE A 41 7.00 -6.70 -4.59
C PHE A 41 8.10 -5.99 -3.78
N ASP A 42 7.80 -5.50 -2.58
CA ASP A 42 8.74 -4.81 -1.68
C ASP A 42 9.53 -3.69 -2.37
N VAL A 43 8.85 -2.90 -3.18
CA VAL A 43 9.50 -1.84 -3.96
C VAL A 43 9.86 -0.70 -3.01
N LYS A 44 11.16 -0.44 -2.88
CA LYS A 44 11.69 0.71 -2.14
C LYS A 44 11.55 1.97 -3.00
N TYR A 45 10.65 2.86 -2.62
CA TYR A 45 10.49 4.16 -3.27
C TYR A 45 10.57 5.31 -2.27
N THR A 46 10.88 6.48 -2.81
CA THR A 46 11.01 7.72 -2.05
C THR A 46 9.86 8.63 -2.45
N ASN A 47 9.14 9.19 -1.47
CA ASN A 47 8.07 10.13 -1.78
C ASN A 47 8.63 11.47 -2.29
N PRO A 48 8.34 11.89 -3.53
CA PRO A 48 8.88 13.13 -4.08
C PRO A 48 8.29 14.41 -3.47
N LEU A 49 7.20 14.32 -2.67
CA LEU A 49 6.65 15.46 -1.93
C LEU A 49 7.37 15.74 -0.60
N ASN A 50 8.32 14.89 -0.20
CA ASN A 50 9.12 15.11 1.01
C ASN A 50 10.31 16.04 0.76
N ALA A 51 10.05 17.18 0.10
CA ALA A 51 11.04 18.18 -0.29
C ALA A 51 11.70 18.92 0.89
N SER A 52 11.24 18.67 2.12
CA SER A 52 11.72 19.30 3.36
C SER A 52 12.70 18.44 4.17
N ALA A 53 12.89 17.16 3.83
CA ALA A 53 13.78 16.28 4.59
C ALA A 53 15.20 16.35 4.01
N THR A 54 16.19 16.70 4.83
CA THR A 54 17.63 16.64 4.50
C THR A 54 18.17 15.21 4.37
N SER A 55 17.29 14.20 4.50
CA SER A 55 17.60 12.78 4.43
C SER A 55 16.57 12.03 3.56
N VAL A 56 17.02 10.98 2.89
CA VAL A 56 16.16 10.12 2.07
C VAL A 56 15.26 9.28 2.99
N ILE A 57 13.96 9.60 3.03
CA ILE A 57 12.95 8.81 3.74
C ILE A 57 12.34 7.82 2.75
N TYR A 58 12.63 6.54 2.95
CA TYR A 58 12.01 5.45 2.20
C TYR A 58 10.62 5.17 2.75
N GLU A 59 9.65 4.99 1.86
CA GLU A 59 8.33 4.52 2.28
C GLU A 59 8.38 3.05 2.73
N PRO A 60 7.45 2.62 3.61
CA PRO A 60 7.35 1.24 4.03
C PRO A 60 7.30 0.29 2.83
N GLY A 61 8.03 -0.82 2.93
CA GLY A 61 8.06 -1.90 1.96
C GLY A 61 6.74 -2.68 1.92
N VAL A 62 6.83 -4.01 1.79
CA VAL A 62 5.63 -4.86 1.88
C VAL A 62 4.90 -4.65 3.21
N THR A 63 3.59 -4.42 3.14
CA THR A 63 2.74 -4.20 4.33
C THR A 63 1.54 -5.13 4.27
N LEU A 64 1.34 -5.92 5.32
CA LEU A 64 0.20 -6.83 5.45
C LEU A 64 -0.81 -6.28 6.44
N LYS A 65 -2.09 -6.27 6.07
CA LYS A 65 -3.21 -5.81 6.90
C LYS A 65 -4.26 -6.90 6.98
N LEU A 66 -4.71 -7.18 8.18
CA LEU A 66 -5.80 -8.09 8.48
C LEU A 66 -6.89 -7.31 9.20
N ALA A 67 -8.12 -7.45 8.75
CA ALA A 67 -9.29 -6.86 9.38
C ALA A 67 -10.40 -7.92 9.51
N ALA A 68 -11.16 -7.82 10.60
CA ALA A 68 -12.36 -8.60 10.82
C ALA A 68 -13.52 -7.64 11.06
N THR A 69 -14.61 -7.82 10.31
CA THR A 69 -15.82 -7.01 10.40
C THR A 69 -16.96 -7.88 10.87
N MET A 70 -17.62 -7.47 11.95
CA MET A 70 -18.77 -8.14 12.52
C MET A 70 -19.94 -7.16 12.59
N ARG A 71 -21.09 -7.53 12.02
CA ARG A 71 -22.32 -6.73 12.04
C ARG A 71 -23.29 -7.29 13.07
N PHE A 72 -23.65 -6.46 14.04
CA PHE A 72 -24.69 -6.74 15.03
C PHE A 72 -25.97 -6.03 14.62
N GLY A 73 -27.08 -6.77 14.50
CA GLY A 73 -28.35 -6.28 13.97
C GLY A 73 -28.62 -6.83 12.57
N GLY A 74 -29.67 -7.65 12.46
CA GLY A 74 -30.28 -8.07 11.21
C GLY A 74 -31.44 -7.16 10.85
#